data_AF-A0A1W1VIX2-F1
#
_entry.id   AF-A0A1W1VIX2-F1
#
_cell.length_a   1.000
_cell.length_b   1.000
_cell.length_c   1.000
_cell.angle_alpha   90.00
_cell.angle_beta   90.00
_cell.angle_gamma   90.00
#
_symmetry.space_group_name_H-M   'P 1'
#
loop_
_entity.id
_entity.type
_entity.pdbx_description
1 polymer ?
#
loop_
_entity_poly.entity_id
_entity_poly.type
_entity_poly.pdbx_seq_one_letter_code
_entity_poly.pdbx_strand_id
1 'polypeptide(L)'
;MDELSPEMQATQDSFQEALGGEAWFFYPYRLTPSPGVPFWGNVWAADPRGRAYAAVVQRFPDLAGQDVRFLTVSPEDEAPGEGAIIPHDGGRLTLLFWGQLDATSGESIGCCTWSL
;
A
#
# COMPACT_ATOMS: atom_id res chain seq x y z
N MET A 1 -5.10 16.31 11.90
CA MET A 1 -4.90 15.77 10.55
C MET A 1 -3.41 15.90 10.37
N ASP A 2 -2.68 14.82 10.66
CA ASP A 2 -1.22 14.86 10.67
C ASP A 2 -0.74 14.85 9.22
N GLU A 3 -0.10 15.94 8.79
CA GLU A 3 0.44 16.08 7.45
C GLU A 3 1.57 15.07 7.25
N LEU A 4 1.53 14.34 6.13
CA LEU A 4 2.61 13.45 5.71
C LEU A 4 3.93 14.23 5.67
N SER A 5 5.01 13.58 6.08
CA SER A 5 6.33 14.20 5.96
C SER A 5 6.62 14.49 4.47
N PRO A 6 7.38 15.54 4.13
CA PRO A 6 7.73 15.86 2.74
C PRO A 6 8.37 14.69 1.98
N GLU A 7 9.05 13.80 2.68
CA GLU A 7 9.68 12.58 2.13
C GLU A 7 8.64 11.50 1.77
N MET A 8 7.60 11.36 2.60
CA MET A 8 6.46 10.48 2.33
C MET A 8 5.64 11.01 1.14
N GLN A 9 5.45 12.33 1.05
CA GLN A 9 4.74 12.97 -0.06
C GLN A 9 5.46 12.78 -1.41
N ALA A 10 6.77 13.04 -1.48
CA ALA A 10 7.54 12.87 -2.72
C ALA A 10 7.59 11.41 -3.20
N THR A 11 7.49 10.49 -2.25
CA THR A 11 7.43 9.06 -2.49
C THR A 11 6.10 8.63 -3.07
N GLN A 12 5.02 9.13 -2.48
CA GLN A 12 3.67 8.94 -2.98
C GLN A 12 3.55 9.42 -4.43
N ASP A 13 4.15 10.56 -4.78
CA ASP A 13 4.11 11.08 -6.17
C ASP A 13 4.86 10.15 -7.14
N SER A 14 6.04 9.66 -6.75
CA SER A 14 6.83 8.72 -7.56
C SER A 14 6.15 7.35 -7.72
N PHE A 15 5.36 6.97 -6.72
CA PHE A 15 4.57 5.76 -6.71
C PHE A 15 3.40 5.84 -7.70
N GLN A 16 2.69 6.98 -7.74
CA GLN A 16 1.56 7.25 -8.64
C GLN A 16 1.93 7.18 -10.13
N GLU A 17 3.05 7.75 -10.53
CA GLU A 17 3.49 7.79 -11.94
C GLU A 17 3.65 6.39 -12.54
N ALA A 18 3.97 5.43 -11.68
CA ALA A 18 4.44 4.12 -12.07
C ALA A 18 3.30 3.07 -12.14
N LEU A 19 2.12 3.42 -11.61
CA LEU A 19 0.87 2.66 -11.58
C LEU A 19 0.04 2.71 -12.86
N GLY A 20 0.13 3.82 -13.60
CA GLY A 20 -0.79 4.15 -14.69
C GLY A 20 -0.77 3.23 -15.92
N GLY A 21 0.03 2.15 -15.90
CA GLY A 21 0.22 1.25 -17.05
C GLY A 21 -0.64 -0.01 -17.09
N GLU A 22 -0.95 -0.67 -15.95
CA GLU A 22 -1.49 -2.05 -15.96
C GLU A 22 -2.51 -2.37 -14.84
N ALA A 23 -3.12 -1.35 -14.23
CA ALA A 23 -3.98 -1.46 -13.07
C ALA A 23 -5.42 -1.98 -13.38
N TRP A 24 -5.57 -3.23 -13.80
CA TRP A 24 -6.86 -3.94 -13.66
C TRP A 24 -6.86 -4.65 -12.31
N PHE A 25 -7.06 -3.90 -11.22
CA PHE A 25 -7.01 -4.43 -9.87
C PHE A 25 -8.27 -5.25 -9.54
N PHE A 26 -8.09 -6.55 -9.35
CA PHE A 26 -9.09 -7.42 -8.71
C PHE A 26 -8.90 -7.31 -7.19
N TYR A 27 -9.98 -7.24 -6.38
CA TYR A 27 -9.92 -7.19 -4.90
C TYR A 27 -10.35 -8.54 -4.29
N PRO A 28 -9.51 -9.59 -4.33
CA PRO A 28 -9.89 -10.95 -3.94
C PRO A 28 -10.02 -11.15 -2.43
N TYR A 29 -9.42 -10.28 -1.62
CA TYR A 29 -9.26 -10.52 -0.19
C TYR A 29 -10.21 -9.65 0.63
N ARG A 30 -10.90 -10.30 1.59
CA ARG A 30 -11.58 -9.59 2.66
C ARG A 30 -10.63 -9.46 3.85
N LEU A 31 -10.12 -8.25 4.06
CA LEU A 31 -9.06 -7.94 5.02
C LEU A 31 -9.65 -7.24 6.25
N THR A 32 -9.15 -7.56 7.44
CA THR A 32 -9.66 -7.04 8.72
C THR A 32 -8.53 -6.30 9.45
N PRO A 33 -8.44 -4.97 9.32
CA PRO A 33 -7.44 -4.17 10.00
C PRO A 33 -7.75 -3.99 11.50
N SER A 34 -6.71 -3.73 12.27
CA SER A 34 -6.80 -3.28 13.67
C SER A 34 -5.85 -2.11 13.90
N PRO A 35 -6.34 -0.90 14.25
CA PRO A 35 -7.76 -0.50 14.27
C PRO A 35 -8.36 -0.41 12.85
N GLY A 36 -9.69 -0.40 12.74
CA GLY A 36 -10.40 -0.15 11.49
C GLY A 36 -11.60 -1.07 11.25
N VAL A 37 -12.21 -0.95 10.07
CA VAL A 37 -13.31 -1.80 9.61
C VAL A 37 -12.85 -2.75 8.50
N PRO A 38 -13.43 -3.95 8.37
CA PRO A 38 -13.08 -4.85 7.27
C PRO A 38 -13.37 -4.23 5.90
N PHE A 39 -12.47 -4.47 4.94
CA PHE A 39 -12.57 -3.96 3.58
C PHE A 39 -12.18 -5.04 2.56
N TRP A 40 -12.58 -4.85 1.30
CA TRP A 40 -12.11 -5.64 0.17
C TRP A 40 -10.86 -5.02 -0.42
N GLY A 41 -9.84 -5.83 -0.63
CA GLY A 41 -8.55 -5.35 -1.11
C GLY A 41 -7.77 -6.40 -1.86
N ASN A 42 -6.62 -5.98 -2.38
CA ASN A 42 -5.61 -6.88 -2.91
C ASN A 42 -4.29 -6.64 -2.19
N VAL A 43 -3.48 -7.69 -2.09
CA VAL A 43 -2.14 -7.63 -1.52
C VAL A 43 -1.18 -8.31 -2.47
N TRP A 44 -0.08 -7.63 -2.78
CA TRP A 44 0.99 -8.20 -3.59
C TRP A 44 2.36 -7.76 -3.08
N ALA A 45 3.36 -8.61 -3.26
CA ALA A 45 4.73 -8.29 -2.87
C ALA A 45 5.28 -7.13 -3.70
N ALA A 46 6.17 -6.34 -3.12
CA ALA A 46 7.00 -5.40 -3.87
C ALA A 46 8.00 -6.19 -4.75
N ASP A 47 7.54 -6.70 -5.90
CA ASP A 47 8.39 -7.46 -6.82
C ASP A 47 9.43 -6.52 -7.46
N PRO A 48 10.75 -6.81 -7.39
CA PRO A 48 11.78 -6.06 -8.12
C PRO A 48 11.56 -6.00 -9.65
N ARG A 49 10.74 -6.87 -10.22
CA ARG A 49 10.31 -6.86 -11.64
C ARG A 49 9.18 -5.89 -11.91
N GLY A 50 8.38 -5.55 -10.89
CA GLY A 50 7.43 -4.43 -10.90
C GLY A 50 8.20 -3.11 -10.78
N ARG A 51 8.83 -2.69 -11.88
CA ARG A 51 9.83 -1.60 -11.94
C ARG A 51 9.39 -0.30 -11.25
N ALA A 52 8.09 -0.05 -11.25
CA ALA A 52 7.43 1.05 -10.61
C ALA A 52 7.62 1.10 -9.10
N TYR A 53 7.24 0.01 -8.43
CA TYR A 53 7.05 -0.02 -6.99
C TYR A 53 8.32 -0.40 -6.24
N ALA A 54 9.16 -1.24 -6.85
CA ALA A 54 10.44 -1.60 -6.29
C ALA A 54 11.38 -0.39 -6.14
N ALA A 55 11.32 0.56 -7.08
CA ALA A 55 12.13 1.78 -7.03
C ALA A 55 11.75 2.69 -5.87
N VAL A 56 10.47 2.74 -5.49
CA VAL A 56 9.98 3.50 -4.33
C VAL A 56 10.51 2.90 -3.03
N VAL A 57 10.41 1.58 -2.87
CA VAL A 57 10.92 0.89 -1.66
C VAL A 57 12.42 1.11 -1.48
N GLN A 58 13.19 1.09 -2.58
CA GLN A 58 14.64 1.31 -2.55
C GLN A 58 15.05 2.72 -2.13
N ARG A 59 14.15 3.71 -2.19
CA ARG A 59 14.44 5.09 -1.75
C ARG A 59 14.36 5.25 -0.24
N PHE A 60 13.75 4.30 0.47
CA PHE A 60 13.72 4.27 1.93
C PHE A 60 14.71 3.22 2.43
N PRO A 61 15.87 3.64 2.97
CA PRO A 61 16.87 2.71 3.49
C PRO A 61 16.29 1.73 4.51
N ASP A 62 15.33 2.20 5.32
CA ASP A 62 14.67 1.42 6.35
C ASP A 62 13.70 0.37 5.76
N LEU A 63 13.15 0.58 4.56
CA LEU A 63 12.24 -0.36 3.90
C LEU A 63 12.97 -1.33 2.97
N ALA A 64 14.15 -0.95 2.46
CA ALA A 64 14.96 -1.79 1.57
C ALA A 64 15.38 -3.13 2.19
N GLY A 65 15.38 -3.24 3.52
CA GLY A 65 15.67 -4.47 4.27
C GLY A 65 14.44 -5.25 4.75
N GLN A 66 13.22 -4.78 4.48
CA GLN A 66 11.98 -5.39 4.98
C GLN A 66 11.22 -6.12 3.87
N ASP A 67 10.38 -7.08 4.23
CA ASP A 67 9.41 -7.66 3.29
C ASP A 67 8.29 -6.64 3.09
N VAL A 68 8.33 -5.90 1.97
CA VAL A 68 7.33 -4.88 1.66
C VAL A 68 6.25 -5.46 0.75
N ARG A 69 5.00 -5.21 1.11
CA ARG A 69 3.83 -5.56 0.31
C ARG A 69 2.96 -4.33 0.08
N PHE A 70 2.32 -4.27 -1.07
CA PHE A 70 1.35 -3.23 -1.40
C PHE A 70 -0.06 -3.73 -1.14
N LEU A 71 -0.92 -2.79 -0.76
CA LEU A 71 -2.29 -3.01 -0.37
C LEU A 71 -3.21 -2.08 -1.16
N THR A 72 -4.20 -2.59 -1.87
CA THR A 72 -5.32 -1.77 -2.39
C THR A 72 -6.57 -1.94 -1.56
N VAL A 73 -7.42 -0.92 -1.61
CA VAL A 73 -8.76 -0.92 -1.04
C VAL A 73 -9.75 -0.67 -2.16
N SER A 74 -10.86 -1.41 -2.16
CA SER A 74 -12.00 -1.16 -3.03
C SER A 74 -12.47 0.29 -2.89
N PRO A 75 -12.83 1.00 -3.97
CA PRO A 75 -13.27 2.40 -3.89
C PRO A 75 -14.52 2.63 -3.01
N GLU A 76 -15.27 1.56 -2.72
CA GLU A 76 -16.48 1.62 -1.87
C GLU A 76 -16.20 1.44 -0.38
N ASP A 77 -14.98 1.00 -0.01
CA ASP A 77 -14.60 0.70 1.36
C ASP A 77 -13.70 1.78 1.96
N GLU A 78 -13.74 1.89 3.29
CA GLU A 78 -12.88 2.82 4.04
C GLU A 78 -11.46 2.26 4.16
N ALA A 79 -10.48 3.04 3.70
CA ALA A 79 -9.07 2.69 3.86
C ALA A 79 -8.64 2.77 5.34
N PRO A 80 -8.00 1.74 5.91
CA PRO A 80 -7.55 1.79 7.30
C PRO A 80 -6.48 2.86 7.53
N GLY A 81 -6.37 3.42 8.73
CA GLY A 81 -5.35 4.42 9.05
C GLY A 81 -3.92 3.87 9.08
N GLU A 82 -2.93 4.75 8.94
CA GLU A 82 -1.51 4.40 9.12
C GLU A 82 -1.26 3.70 10.47
N GLY A 83 -0.34 2.73 10.47
CA GLY A 83 -0.08 1.86 11.62
C GLY A 83 -1.09 0.72 11.80
N ALA A 84 -2.13 0.63 10.95
CA ALA A 84 -3.08 -0.48 11.02
C ALA A 84 -2.39 -1.83 10.76
N ILE A 85 -2.79 -2.83 11.56
CA ILE A 85 -2.28 -4.20 11.47
C ILE A 85 -3.33 -5.07 10.80
N ILE A 86 -2.97 -5.74 9.70
CA ILE A 86 -3.86 -6.60 8.92
C ILE A 86 -3.29 -8.03 8.91
N PRO A 87 -3.98 -9.03 9.48
CA PRO A 87 -3.60 -10.42 9.33
C PRO A 87 -3.67 -10.85 7.86
N HIS A 88 -2.58 -11.38 7.33
CA HIS A 88 -2.51 -11.80 5.94
C HIS A 88 -1.47 -12.89 5.73
N ASP A 89 -1.88 -13.96 5.05
CA ASP A 89 -0.99 -15.05 4.60
C ASP A 89 -0.12 -15.64 5.74
N GLY A 90 -0.75 -15.90 6.89
CA GLY A 90 -0.07 -16.46 8.07
C GLY A 90 0.80 -15.46 8.85
N GLY A 91 0.94 -14.22 8.39
CA GLY A 91 1.66 -13.14 9.06
C GLY A 91 0.81 -11.89 9.28
N ARG A 92 1.49 -10.74 9.42
CA ARG A 92 0.91 -9.43 9.67
C ARG A 92 1.47 -8.39 8.73
N LEU A 93 0.59 -7.67 8.06
CA LEU A 93 0.89 -6.43 7.37
C LEU A 93 0.75 -5.29 8.36
N THR A 94 1.76 -4.42 8.42
CA THR A 94 1.66 -3.12 9.11
C THR A 94 1.64 -2.04 8.06
N LEU A 95 0.52 -1.32 7.95
CA LEU A 95 0.40 -0.21 7.02
C LEU A 95 1.29 0.94 7.47
N LEU A 96 2.16 1.39 6.57
CA LEU A 96 3.07 2.51 6.85
C LEU A 96 2.45 3.83 6.40
N PHE A 97 2.01 3.88 5.15
CA PHE A 97 1.40 5.06 4.55
C PHE A 97 0.51 4.69 3.38
N TRP A 98 -0.42 5.58 3.05
CA TRP A 98 -1.16 5.55 1.79
C TRP A 98 -0.52 6.47 0.77
N GLY A 99 -0.35 5.98 -0.46
CA GLY A 99 -0.33 6.83 -1.63
C GLY A 99 -1.75 7.14 -2.07
N GLN A 100 -2.12 8.42 -2.12
CA GLN A 100 -3.38 8.91 -2.70
C GLN A 100 -3.28 8.93 -4.25
N LEU A 101 -4.30 9.36 -4.99
CA LEU A 101 -5.37 8.55 -5.59
C LEU A 101 -5.08 8.56 -7.09
N ASP A 102 -5.33 7.48 -7.82
CA ASP A 102 -5.54 7.64 -9.26
C ASP A 102 -6.77 8.56 -9.44
N ALA A 103 -6.61 9.69 -10.13
CA ALA A 103 -7.71 10.59 -10.43
C ALA A 103 -8.78 9.93 -11.32
N THR A 104 -8.46 8.79 -11.93
CA THR A 104 -9.34 8.02 -12.83
C THR A 104 -10.08 6.89 -12.10
N SER A 105 -9.43 6.10 -11.24
CA SER A 105 -10.02 4.97 -10.53
C SER A 105 -10.44 5.26 -9.08
N GLY A 106 -9.92 6.33 -8.46
CA GLY A 106 -10.21 6.66 -7.06
C GLY A 106 -9.62 5.67 -6.05
N GLU A 107 -8.61 4.88 -6.45
CA GLU A 107 -8.03 3.86 -5.59
C GLU A 107 -6.92 4.42 -4.69
N SER A 108 -6.94 4.00 -3.43
CA SER A 108 -5.85 4.23 -2.48
C SER A 108 -4.93 3.01 -2.45
N ILE A 109 -3.61 3.23 -2.43
CA ILE A 109 -2.64 2.14 -2.35
C ILE A 109 -1.69 2.34 -1.18
N GLY A 110 -1.67 1.36 -0.29
CA GLY A 110 -0.92 1.36 0.94
C GLY A 110 0.41 0.64 0.76
N CYS A 111 1.47 1.21 1.34
CA CYS A 111 2.74 0.53 1.53
C CYS A 111 2.72 -0.17 2.90
N CYS A 112 2.96 -1.48 2.94
CA CYS A 112 2.96 -2.27 4.16
C CYS A 112 4.27 -3.00 4.36
N THR A 113 4.69 -3.16 5.61
CA THR A 113 5.70 -4.15 5.98
C THR A 113 5.02 -5.46 6.39
N TRP A 114 5.57 -6.58 5.97
CA TRP A 114 5.11 -7.91 6.34
C TRP A 114 6.07 -8.55 7.33
N SER A 115 5.48 -9.22 8.33
CA SER A 115 6.21 -9.96 9.35
C SER A 115 5.45 -11.23 9.73
N LEU A 116 6.17 -12.26 10.17
CA LEU A 116 5.61 -13.51 10.71
C LEU A 116 5.03 -13.28 12.12
#